data_AF-A0A5C8V927-F1
#
_entry.id   AF-A0A5C8V927-F1
#
_cell.length_a   1.000
_cell.length_b   1.000
_cell.length_c   1.000
_cell.angle_alpha   90.00
_cell.angle_beta   90.00
_cell.angle_gamma   90.00
#
_symmetry.space_group_name_H-M   'P 1'
#
loop_
_entity.id
_entity.type
_entity.pdbx_description
1 polymer ?
#
loop_
_entity_poly.entity_id
_entity_poly.type
_entity_poly.pdbx_seq_one_letter_code
_entity_poly.pdbx_strand_id
1 'polypeptide(L)' 'MPTEVSFEIVRAATRDGSEEARLVFLDHTLMAMLVPAETGWFLQFSLGGSEQEGLIFPTLSAAEAWIRERASVAA' A
#
# COMPACT_ATOMS: atom_id res chain seq x y z
N MET A 1 17.46 -4.39 14.10
CA MET A 1 17.40 -3.11 13.36
C MET A 1 15.92 -2.78 13.23
N PRO A 2 15.47 -1.54 13.47
CA PRO A 2 14.06 -1.22 13.27
C PRO A 2 13.71 -1.40 11.79
N THR A 3 12.62 -2.11 11.51
CA THR A 3 12.13 -2.32 10.15
C THR A 3 11.67 -0.99 9.56
N GLU A 4 12.21 -0.60 8.40
CA GLU A 4 11.88 0.67 7.76
C GLU A 4 10.71 0.49 6.79
N VAL A 5 9.64 1.26 7.04
CA VAL A 5 8.49 1.35 6.12
C VAL A 5 8.62 2.62 5.29
N SER A 6 8.68 2.47 3.96
CA SER A 6 8.67 3.59 3.03
C SER A 6 7.53 3.48 2.02
N PHE A 7 7.15 4.63 1.47
CA PHE A 7 6.04 4.77 0.53
C PHE A 7 6.52 5.50 -0.71
N GLU A 8 6.27 4.94 -1.89
CA GLU A 8 6.59 5.58 -3.15
C GLU A 8 5.33 5.78 -4.00
N ILE A 9 5.18 6.97 -4.57
CA ILE A 9 4.05 7.27 -5.46
C ILE A 9 4.42 6.84 -6.86
N VAL A 10 3.59 6.00 -7.48
CA VAL A 10 3.67 5.67 -8.90
C VAL A 10 2.44 6.20 -9.61
N ARG A 11 2.65 6.73 -10.82
CA ARG A 11 1.59 7.27 -11.67
C ARG A 11 1.72 6.70 -13.06
N ALA A 12 0.64 6.12 -13.56
CA ALA A 12 0.52 5.71 -14.95
C ALA A 12 -0.35 6.75 -15.69
N ALA A 13 0.16 7.29 -16.78
CA ALA A 13 -0.67 8.05 -17.71
C ALA A 13 -1.57 7.05 -18.45
N THR A 14 -2.88 7.19 -18.31
CA THR A 14 -3.87 6.34 -18.97
C THR A 14 -4.65 7.15 -19.99
N ARG A 15 -5.39 6.46 -20.87
CA ARG A 15 -6.20 7.12 -21.91
C ARG A 15 -7.26 8.05 -21.29
N ASP A 16 -7.75 7.71 -20.10
CA ASP A 16 -8.82 8.41 -19.41
C ASP A 16 -8.31 9.33 -18.27
N GLY A 17 -6.99 9.53 -18.17
CA GLY A 17 -6.39 10.43 -17.19
C GLY A 17 -5.09 9.87 -16.61
N SER A 18 -5.02 9.79 -15.29
CA SER A 18 -3.89 9.20 -14.58
C SER A 18 -4.37 8.24 -13.51
N GLU A 19 -3.79 7.05 -13.47
CA GLU A 19 -3.93 6.14 -12.34
C GLU A 19 -2.77 6.41 -11.38
N GLU A 20 -3.09 6.69 -10.12
CA GLU A 20 -2.11 6.85 -9.04
C GLU A 20 -2.15 5.61 -8.14
N ALA A 21 -0.99 5.11 -7.73
CA ALA A 21 -0.88 4.12 -6.68
C ALA A 21 0.27 4.49 -5.74
N ARG A 22 0.25 3.92 -4.54
CA ARG A 22 1.37 4.00 -3.60
C ARG A 22 1.94 2.62 -3.32
N LEU A 23 3.20 2.44 -3.68
CA LEU A 23 3.96 1.26 -3.36
C LEU A 23 4.43 1.34 -1.91
N VAL A 24 4.34 0.23 -1.20
CA VAL A 24 4.71 0.11 0.21
C VAL A 24 5.88 -0.85 0.31
N PHE A 25 7.00 -0.35 0.80
CA PHE A 25 8.22 -1.13 0.98
C PHE A 25 8.50 -1.36 2.47
N LEU A 26 9.00 -2.55 2.77
CA LEU A 26 9.52 -2.94 4.08
C LEU A 26 10.98 -3.36 3.87
N ASP A 27 11.93 -2.63 4.47
CA ASP A 27 13.37 -2.86 4.28
C ASP A 27 13.75 -3.01 2.78
N HIS A 28 13.25 -2.08 1.94
CA HIS A 28 13.40 -2.07 0.48
C HIS A 28 12.72 -3.21 -0.29
N THR A 29 11.94 -4.08 0.37
CA THR A 29 11.16 -5.13 -0.26
C THR A 29 9.72 -4.65 -0.49
N LEU A 30 9.23 -4.74 -1.73
CA LEU A 30 7.85 -4.37 -2.06
C LEU A 30 6.87 -5.37 -1.42
N MET A 31 6.03 -4.87 -0.52
CA MET A 31 5.12 -5.71 0.28
C MET A 31 3.65 -5.53 -0.11
N ALA A 32 3.28 -4.30 -0.48
CA ALA A 32 1.89 -3.96 -0.76
C ALA A 32 1.78 -2.78 -1.72
N MET A 33 0.57 -2.58 -2.22
CA MET A 33 0.19 -1.43 -3.03
C MET A 33 -1.13 -0.86 -2.53
N LEU A 34 -1.21 0.46 -2.47
CA LEU A 34 -2.43 1.20 -2.21
C LEU A 34 -2.92 1.81 -3.51
N VAL A 35 -4.16 1.50 -3.88
CA VAL A 35 -4.82 2.07 -5.07
C VAL A 35 -6.09 2.81 -4.65
N PRO A 36 -6.43 3.93 -5.31
CA PRO A 36 -7.73 4.57 -5.14
C PRO A 36 -8.86 3.59 -5.44
N ALA A 37 -9.87 3.59 -4.57
CA ALA A 37 -11.12 2.85 -4.74
C ALA A 37 -12.30 3.82 -4.59
N GLU A 38 -13.49 3.41 -5.02
CA GLU A 38 -14.70 4.26 -4.97
C GLU A 38 -14.95 4.90 -3.60
N THR A 39 -14.59 4.19 -2.52
CA THR A 39 -14.81 4.62 -1.13
C THR A 39 -13.53 4.85 -0.33
N GLY A 40 -12.40 5.11 -1.00
CA GLY A 40 -11.14 5.48 -0.35
C GLY A 40 -9.92 4.84 -0.99
N TRP A 41 -9.20 4.02 -0.22
CA TRP A 41 -7.95 3.38 -0.63
C TRP A 41 -7.98 1.89 -0.36
N PHE A 42 -7.83 1.10 -1.41
CA PHE A 42 -7.71 -0.34 -1.32
C PHE A 42 -6.23 -0.73 -1.15
N LEU A 43 -5.95 -1.45 -0.07
CA LEU A 43 -4.65 -2.04 0.22
C LEU A 43 -4.62 -3.47 -0.30
N GLN A 44 -3.77 -3.69 -1.28
CA GLN A 44 -3.46 -5.02 -1.80
C GLN A 44 -2.17 -5.53 -1.15
N PHE A 45 -2.26 -6.63 -0.41
CA PHE A 45 -1.12 -7.35 0.14
C PHE A 45 -0.56 -8.37 -0.84
N SER A 46 0.77 -8.40 -0.95
CA SER A 46 1.56 -9.34 -1.76
C SER A 46 1.19 -9.44 -3.24
N LEU A 47 2.07 -8.95 -4.11
CA LEU A 47 2.09 -9.26 -5.55
C LEU A 47 2.65 -10.68 -5.81
N GLY A 48 2.15 -11.69 -5.08
CA GLY A 48 2.62 -13.07 -5.09
C GLY A 48 1.52 -14.05 -4.66
N GLY A 49 1.70 -15.35 -4.92
CA GLY A 49 0.67 -16.39 -5.03
C GLY A 49 -0.22 -16.74 -3.83
N SER A 50 -0.36 -15.86 -2.85
CA SER A 50 -1.32 -15.99 -1.75
C SER A 50 -2.33 -14.85 -1.84
N GLU A 51 -3.57 -15.17 -2.23
CA GLU A 51 -4.70 -14.26 -2.09
C GLU A 51 -4.84 -13.85 -0.63
N GLN A 52 -4.41 -12.65 -0.29
CA GLN A 52 -4.79 -12.01 0.96
C GLN A 52 -5.98 -11.10 0.68
N GLU A 53 -7.00 -11.16 1.54
CA GLU A 53 -8.13 -10.24 1.52
C GLU A 53 -7.61 -8.79 1.59
N GLY A 54 -7.89 -8.02 0.54
CA GLY A 54 -7.52 -6.61 0.53
C GLY A 54 -8.38 -5.81 1.49
N LEU A 55 -7.78 -4.77 2.09
CA LEU A 55 -8.46 -3.91 3.06
C LEU A 55 -8.82 -2.57 2.42
N ILE A 56 -10.00 -2.03 2.72
CA ILE A 56 -10.37 -0.68 2.30
C ILE A 56 -10.22 0.28 3.48
N PHE A 57 -9.52 1.39 3.25
CA PHE A 57 -9.35 2.47 4.20
C PHE A 57 -10.04 3.74 3.69
N PRO A 58 -10.69 4.52 4.57
CA PRO A 58 -11.39 5.74 4.17
C PRO A 58 -10.43 6.85 3.71
N THR A 59 -9.19 6.85 4.21
CA THR A 59 -8.16 7.82 3.85
C THR A 59 -6.81 7.13 3.68
N LEU A 60 -5.95 7.74 2.86
CA LEU A 60 -4.60 7.27 2.70
C LEU A 60 -3.83 7.27 4.03
N SER A 61 -3.96 8.33 4.82
CA SER A 61 -3.27 8.43 6.12
C SER A 61 -3.69 7.33 7.09
N ALA A 62 -4.95 6.88 7.05
CA ALA A 62 -5.40 5.74 7.86
C ALA A 62 -4.73 4.44 7.40
N ALA A 63 -4.58 4.22 6.09
CA ALA A 63 -3.88 3.07 5.55
C ALA A 63 -2.39 3.08 5.95
N GLU A 64 -1.70 4.22 5.77
CA GLU A 64 -0.28 4.32 6.11
C GLU A 64 -0.02 4.13 7.61
N ALA A 65 -0.89 4.66 8.47
CA ALA A 65 -0.78 4.48 9.93
C ALA A 65 -0.92 2.99 10.31
N TRP A 66 -1.93 2.31 9.75
CA TRP A 66 -2.16 0.90 10.00
C TRP A 66 -1.00 0.01 9.50
N ILE A 67 -0.41 0.34 8.34
CA ILE A 67 0.78 -0.37 7.83
C ILE A 67 1.96 -0.21 8.78
N ARG A 68 2.25 1.01 9.24
CA ARG A 68 3.36 1.27 10.16
C ARG A 68 3.17 0.55 11.50
N GLU A 69 1.95 0.47 12.01
CA GLU A 69 1.62 -0.30 13.21
C GLU A 69 1.84 -1.81 13.01
N ARG A 70 1.45 -2.36 11.86
CA ARG A 70 1.65 -3.80 11.58
C ARG A 70 3.12 -4.16 11.39
N ALA A 71 3.88 -3.29 10.74
CA ALA A 71 5.32 -3.49 10.53
C ALA A 71 6.12 -3.46 11.85
N SER A 72 5.71 -2.66 12.83
CA SER A 72 6.37 -2.61 14.14
C SER A 72 6.10 -3.84 15.01
N VAL A 73 4.97 -4.53 14.79
CA VAL A 73 4.62 -5.78 15.49
C VAL A 73 5.35 -6.99 14.90
N ALA A 74 5.76 -6.93 13.63
CA ALA A 74 6.46 -8.02 12.94
C ALA A 74 7.99 -7.99 13.12
N ALA A 75 8.53 -6.99 13.83
CA ALA A 75 9.96 -6.74 14.03
C ALA A 75 10.55 -7.44 15.26
#